data_AF-A0A6P8MW63-F1
#
_entry.id   AF-A0A6P8MW63-F1
#
_cell.length_a   1.000
_cell.length_b   1.000
_cell.length_c   1.000
_cell.angle_alpha   90.00
_cell.angle_beta   90.00
_cell.angle_gamma   90.00
#
_symmetry.space_group_name_H-M   'P 1'
#
loop_
_entity.id
_entity.type
_entity.pdbx_description
1 polymer ?
#
loop_
_entity_poly.entity_id
_entity_poly.type
_entity_poly.pdbx_seq_one_letter_code
_entity_poly.pdbx_strand_id
1 'polypeptide(L)'
;MQRMLTDFWVSFATNEVSNIGGVQWPRLNPNEKLFHYLYIAGSDKIQMGRSINFDQKDFWNSVNFNENKLYTASDILREEL
;
A
#
# COMPACT_ATOMS: atom_id res chain seq x y z
N MET A 1 -2.56 20.62 -9.48
CA MET A 1 -2.22 19.22 -9.19
C MET A 1 -0.90 18.75 -9.80
N GLN A 2 -0.70 18.87 -11.12
CA GLN A 2 0.52 18.35 -11.78
C GLN A 2 1.83 18.78 -11.10
N ARG A 3 2.06 20.09 -10.94
CA ARG A 3 3.28 20.62 -10.32
C ARG A 3 3.55 20.04 -8.93
N MET A 4 2.51 19.96 -8.11
CA MET A 4 2.57 19.43 -6.75
C MET A 4 2.99 17.95 -6.71
N LEU A 5 2.48 17.13 -7.64
CA LEU A 5 2.88 15.73 -7.75
C LEU A 5 4.31 15.60 -8.29
N THR A 6 4.71 16.46 -9.22
CA THR A 6 6.11 16.53 -9.68
C THR A 6 7.05 16.90 -8.54
N ASP A 7 6.74 17.94 -7.78
CA ASP A 7 7.54 18.40 -6.65
C ASP A 7 7.62 17.32 -5.55
N PHE A 8 6.53 16.59 -5.30
CA PHE A 8 6.51 15.44 -4.41
C PHE A 8 7.52 14.36 -4.82
N TRP A 9 7.49 13.92 -6.08
CA TRP A 9 8.41 12.89 -6.57
C TRP A 9 9.86 13.37 -6.59
N VAL A 10 10.11 14.62 -7.00
CA VAL A 10 11.45 15.23 -7.00
C VAL A 10 11.99 15.33 -5.58
N SER A 11 11.17 15.77 -4.62
CA SER A 11 11.60 15.90 -3.21
C SER A 11 11.97 14.55 -2.60
N PHE A 12 11.19 13.50 -2.89
CA PHE A 12 11.50 12.15 -2.45
C PHE A 12 12.80 11.64 -3.07
N ALA A 13 12.98 11.81 -4.39
CA ALA A 13 14.19 11.36 -5.07
C ALA A 13 15.46 12.10 -4.61
N THR A 14 15.32 13.35 -4.16
CA THR A 14 16.45 14.19 -3.76
C THR A 14 16.79 14.05 -2.27
N ASN A 15 15.78 13.95 -1.41
CA ASN A 15 15.93 14.07 0.05
C ASN A 15 15.50 12.82 0.82
N GLU A 16 15.03 11.76 0.13
CA GLU A 16 14.38 10.56 0.71
C GLU A 16 13.12 10.84 1.55
N VAL A 17 12.74 12.11 1.67
CA VAL A 17 11.57 12.58 2.41
C VAL A 17 10.68 13.34 1.43
N SER A 18 9.49 12.81 1.24
CA SER A 18 8.48 13.45 0.40
C SER A 18 7.95 14.72 1.07
N ASN A 19 8.07 15.86 0.40
CA ASN A 19 7.45 17.11 0.83
C ASN A 19 6.23 17.40 -0.06
N ILE A 20 5.02 17.35 0.52
CA ILE A 20 3.79 17.64 -0.21
C ILE A 20 2.78 18.37 0.66
N GLY A 21 2.37 19.56 0.20
CA GLY A 21 1.28 20.32 0.81
C GLY A 21 1.45 20.66 2.30
N GLY A 22 2.69 20.64 2.83
CA GLY A 22 2.96 20.87 4.24
C GLY A 22 2.53 19.73 5.18
N VAL A 23 2.13 18.57 4.64
CA VAL A 23 1.70 17.42 5.43
C VAL A 23 2.92 16.61 5.88
N GLN A 24 2.99 16.33 7.18
CA GLN A 24 3.96 15.40 7.74
C GLN A 24 3.55 13.97 7.43
N TRP A 25 4.32 13.28 6.59
CA TRP A 25 4.11 11.89 6.23
C TRP A 25 5.27 11.03 6.77
N PRO A 26 5.10 10.39 7.95
CA PRO A 26 6.17 9.61 8.57
C PRO A 26 6.40 8.29 7.83
N ARG A 27 7.59 7.70 8.03
CA ARG A 27 7.91 6.36 7.53
C ARG A 27 6.95 5.32 8.11
N LEU A 28 6.63 4.30 7.32
CA LEU A 28 5.79 3.19 7.75
C LEU A 28 6.44 2.41 8.90
N ASN A 29 5.64 2.10 9.92
CA ASN A 29 6.02 1.18 10.99
C ASN A 29 5.42 -0.21 10.70
N PRO A 30 6.22 -1.24 10.40
CA PRO A 30 5.71 -2.57 10.05
C PRO A 30 5.03 -3.28 11.22
N ASN A 31 5.30 -2.86 12.46
CA ASN A 31 4.71 -3.44 13.66
C ASN A 31 3.38 -2.75 14.04
N GLU A 32 3.01 -1.67 13.36
CA GLU A 32 1.79 -0.93 13.65
C GLU A 32 0.60 -1.55 12.91
N LYS A 33 -0.50 -1.79 13.64
CA LYS A 33 -1.74 -2.30 13.05
C LYS A 33 -2.47 -1.25 12.20
N LEU A 34 -2.33 0.02 12.59
CA LEU A 34 -2.92 1.15 11.90
C LEU A 34 -2.02 1.56 10.73
N PHE A 35 -2.52 1.42 9.51
CA PHE A 35 -1.79 1.85 8.33
C PHE A 35 -1.99 3.35 8.09
N HIS A 36 -0.90 4.10 8.19
CA HIS A 36 -0.84 5.53 7.91
C HIS A 36 -0.52 5.76 6.43
N TYR A 37 -1.37 6.49 5.72
CA TYR A 37 -1.22 6.75 4.29
C TYR A 37 -1.49 8.21 3.93
N LEU A 38 -0.86 8.67 2.86
CA LEU A 38 -1.11 9.98 2.31
C LEU A 38 -2.39 9.93 1.44
N TYR A 39 -3.43 10.67 1.84
CA TYR A 39 -4.65 10.79 1.09
C TYR A 39 -4.62 12.06 0.24
N ILE A 40 -4.64 11.89 -1.08
CA ILE A 40 -4.65 12.99 -2.07
C ILE A 40 -5.96 12.92 -2.84
N ALA A 41 -6.93 13.75 -2.46
CA ALA A 41 -8.22 13.86 -3.16
C ALA A 41 -8.27 15.00 -4.18
N GLY A 42 -7.33 15.94 -4.08
CA GLY A 42 -7.27 17.16 -4.89
C GLY A 42 -6.14 18.07 -4.43
N SER A 43 -5.96 19.22 -5.09
CA SER A 43 -4.85 20.14 -4.80
C SER A 43 -4.94 20.85 -3.46
N ASP A 44 -6.15 20.94 -2.94
CA ASP A 44 -6.52 21.55 -1.67
C ASP A 44 -6.82 20.49 -0.59
N LYS A 45 -6.86 19.21 -0.96
CA LYS A 45 -7.27 18.10 -0.11
C LYS A 45 -6.19 17.04 -0.07
N ILE A 46 -5.15 17.36 0.69
CA ILE A 46 -4.03 16.48 0.99
C ILE A 46 -3.91 16.38 2.50
N GLN A 47 -3.98 15.16 3.02
CA GLN A 47 -3.94 14.91 4.46
C GLN A 47 -3.45 13.50 4.76
N MET A 48 -3.09 13.26 6.02
CA MET A 48 -2.83 11.91 6.49
C MET A 48 -4.15 11.18 6.75
N GLY A 49 -4.34 10.07 6.03
CA GLY A 49 -5.34 9.06 6.31
C GLY A 49 -4.78 7.96 7.22
N ARG A 50 -5.69 7.25 7.87
CA ARG A 50 -5.37 6.06 8.67
C ARG A 50 -6.45 5.01 8.51
N SER A 51 -6.06 3.74 8.41
CA SER A 51 -7.01 2.62 8.34
C SER A 51 -6.39 1.35 8.91
N ILE A 52 -7.20 0.56 9.62
CA ILE A 52 -6.82 -0.81 10.02
C ILE A 52 -7.07 -1.82 8.89
N ASN A 53 -7.99 -1.51 7.98
CA ASN A 53 -8.39 -2.34 6.85
C ASN A 53 -8.24 -1.52 5.56
N PHE A 54 -7.00 -1.08 5.30
CA PHE A 54 -6.70 -0.28 4.11
C PHE A 54 -7.00 -1.09 2.86
N ASP A 55 -7.75 -0.49 1.93
CA ASP A 55 -8.16 -1.10 0.67
C ASP A 55 -8.77 -2.51 0.81
N GLN A 56 -9.53 -2.72 1.89
CA GLN A 56 -10.15 -4.02 2.21
C GLN A 56 -9.15 -5.18 2.30
N LYS A 57 -7.92 -4.92 2.78
CA LYS A 57 -6.89 -5.93 3.02
C LYS A 57 -7.41 -7.21 3.69
N ASP A 58 -8.31 -7.09 4.67
CA ASP A 58 -8.87 -8.25 5.38
C ASP A 58 -9.69 -9.15 4.45
N PHE A 59 -10.44 -8.56 3.53
CA PHE A 59 -11.17 -9.29 2.49
C PHE A 59 -10.19 -10.00 1.55
N TRP A 60 -9.21 -9.28 1.01
CA TRP A 60 -8.24 -9.88 0.08
C TRP A 60 -7.41 -11.00 0.70
N ASN A 61 -7.06 -10.89 1.99
CA ASN A 61 -6.38 -11.96 2.73
C ASN A 61 -7.27 -13.18 3.00
N SER A 62 -8.59 -13.02 2.96
CA SER A 62 -9.53 -14.14 3.12
C SER A 62 -9.69 -14.97 1.84
N VAL A 63 -9.32 -14.41 0.68
CA VAL A 63 -9.40 -15.11 -0.60
C VAL A 63 -8.20 -16.04 -0.74
N ASN A 64 -8.46 -17.35 -0.75
CA ASN A 64 -7.44 -18.36 -1.03
C ASN A 64 -7.21 -18.46 -2.55
N PHE A 65 -6.36 -17.60 -3.09
CA PHE A 65 -6.00 -17.67 -4.51
C PHE A 65 -5.36 -19.03 -4.83
N ASN A 66 -5.99 -19.77 -5.74
CA ASN A 66 -5.47 -21.03 -6.28
C ASN A 66 -4.93 -20.85 -7.72
N GLU A 67 -4.32 -19.70 -8.00
CA GLU A 67 -3.74 -19.39 -9.30
C GLU A 67 -2.22 -19.59 -9.27
N ASN A 68 -1.66 -20.15 -10.35
CA ASN A 68 -0.21 -20.33 -10.55
C ASN A 68 0.52 -21.12 -9.45
N LYS A 69 -0.19 -21.97 -8.72
CA LYS A 69 0.46 -22.94 -7.84
C LYS A 69 1.19 -23.96 -8.70
N LEU A 70 2.51 -24.01 -8.55
CA LEU A 70 3.33 -25.07 -9.13
C LEU A 70 3.13 -26.31 -8.27
N TYR A 71 2.24 -27.18 -8.72
CA TYR A 71 2.05 -28.48 -8.08
C TYR A 71 3.30 -29.32 -8.31
N THR A 72 3.87 -29.82 -7.22
CA THR A 72 4.87 -30.88 -7.32
C THR A 72 4.17 -32.21 -7.61
N ALA A 73 4.88 -33.20 -8.14
CA ALA A 73 4.28 -34.51 -8.44
C ALA A 73 3.62 -35.17 -7.20
N SER A 74 4.05 -34.81 -5.98
CA SER A 74 3.42 -35.26 -4.74
C SER A 74 2.11 -34.57 -4.40
N ASP A 75 1.85 -33.36 -4.92
CA ASP A 75 0.61 -32.63 -4.68
C ASP A 75 -0.54 -33.17 -5.57
N ILE A 76 -0.21 -33.63 -6.77
CA ILE A 76 -1.17 -34.20 -7.75
C ILE A 76 -1.82 -35.48 -7.19
N LEU A 77 -1.06 -36.31 -6.47
CA LEU A 77 -1.56 -37.56 -5.88
C LEU A 77 -2.51 -37.35 -4.69
N ARG A 78 -2.62 -36.13 -4.15
CA ARG A 78 -3.49 -35.81 -3.01
C ARG A 78 -4.87 -35.29 -3.42
N GLU A 79 -5.06 -34.87 -4.67
CA GLU A 79 -6.36 -34.38 -5.15
C GLU A 79 -7.22 -35.47 -5.83
N GLU A 80 -6.66 -36.65 -6.15
CA GLU A 80 -7.41 -37.78 -6.74
C GLU A 80 -7.93 -38.82 -5.72
N LEU A 81 -7.89 -38.51 -4.41
CA LEU A 81 -8.40 -39.34 -3.31
C LEU A 81 -9.44 -38.56 -2.48
#